data_AF-A0A5J4KPA1-F1
#
_entry.id   AF-A0A5J4KPA1-F1
#
_cell.length_a   1.000
_cell.length_b   1.000
_cell.length_c   1.000
_cell.angle_alpha   90.00
_cell.angle_beta   90.00
_cell.angle_gamma   90.00
#
_symmetry.space_group_name_H-M   'P 1'
#
loop_
_entity.id
_entity.type
_entity.pdbx_description
1 polymer ?
#
loop_
_entity_poly.entity_id
_entity_poly.type
_entity_poly.pdbx_seq_one_letter_code
_entity_poly.pdbx_strand_id
1 'polypeptide(L)'
;MPAISLLFLERFDVLKYSKPGGVFLLDSMYDVGEVWNFLPQEVQHALRDKHIRFYVIDAHKVAASVGMGGRINTIMQTCFFAISGILSREQSIEQIKRSIQKTYGKRGEAVVQKNYQAVDETLAHLHEVLIPDEEGVQSVALIGTAVAGVQAQRKPAVVLPMFTRRPPVPAEAPDFVRSVLGPMIAGEGDSLPVSALPCDGTYPVGTACWEKRNIALEIPAWDPDLCIQCGKCVMVCPHAVIRMKVYDPQLLADAPETFQSAEARFKEFPTMKYTLQVAPEDCTGCGLCVEACPVKDKSQVGHKAINMVAQPPLREREKANWAYFLKLPEVDATDLNVAAIKNSQLLQPLFEFSGACSGCGETPYIKLVTQLFGDHMIVANATGCSSIYGGNLPTTPWTANSEGHGPAWSNSLFEDNAEFGLGCVWHWINRENMPLNFCFSMKSVSVRNWCRICCTLTSQIRWVFMRSANGWPSSDNVCSKMDRLQQRMRRVYSNC
;
A
#
# COMPACT_ATOMS: atom_id res chain seq x y z
N MET A 1 -14.49 -4.84 15.43
CA MET A 1 -13.37 -5.32 14.58
C MET A 1 -13.95 -5.46 13.18
N PRO A 2 -13.41 -4.82 12.12
CA PRO A 2 -14.06 -4.85 10.81
C PRO A 2 -13.89 -6.22 10.14
N ALA A 3 -14.94 -6.74 9.54
CA ALA A 3 -14.90 -7.97 8.76
C ALA A 3 -14.22 -7.71 7.41
N ILE A 4 -13.16 -8.47 7.10
CA ILE A 4 -12.44 -8.43 5.81
C ILE A 4 -13.41 -8.61 4.62
N SER A 5 -14.55 -9.27 4.85
CA SER A 5 -15.52 -9.60 3.81
C SER A 5 -16.32 -8.39 3.27
N LEU A 6 -16.57 -7.35 4.07
CA LEU A 6 -17.23 -6.12 3.59
C LEU A 6 -16.34 -5.33 2.63
N LEU A 7 -15.02 -5.37 2.83
CA LEU A 7 -14.05 -4.75 1.93
C LEU A 7 -14.14 -5.32 0.51
N PHE A 8 -14.42 -6.62 0.37
CA PHE A 8 -14.59 -7.22 -0.95
C PHE A 8 -15.81 -6.65 -1.68
N LEU A 9 -16.89 -6.35 -0.97
CA LEU A 9 -18.09 -5.74 -1.57
C LEU A 9 -17.84 -4.32 -2.05
N GLU A 10 -16.98 -3.58 -1.35
CA GLU A 10 -16.56 -2.24 -1.77
C GLU A 10 -15.66 -2.24 -3.01
N ARG A 11 -15.05 -3.38 -3.37
CA ARG A 11 -14.03 -3.45 -4.44
C ARG A 11 -14.42 -4.31 -5.64
N PHE A 12 -15.14 -5.41 -5.41
CA PHE A 12 -15.40 -6.43 -6.43
C PHE A 12 -16.89 -6.66 -6.63
N ASP A 13 -17.24 -7.03 -7.85
CA ASP A 13 -18.56 -7.53 -8.16
C ASP A 13 -18.70 -9.02 -7.82
N VAL A 14 -18.80 -9.32 -6.53
CA VAL A 14 -18.89 -10.71 -6.07
C VAL A 14 -20.20 -11.40 -6.52
N LEU A 15 -21.20 -10.62 -6.93
CA LEU A 15 -22.50 -11.11 -7.38
C LEU A 15 -22.63 -11.14 -8.92
N LYS A 16 -21.60 -10.75 -9.69
CA LYS A 16 -21.64 -10.67 -11.15
C LYS A 16 -22.25 -11.92 -11.79
N TYR A 17 -21.73 -13.09 -11.42
CA TYR A 17 -22.12 -14.39 -11.96
C TYR A 17 -23.17 -15.15 -11.13
N SER A 18 -23.75 -14.52 -10.11
CA SER A 18 -24.81 -15.16 -9.33
C SER A 18 -26.06 -15.38 -10.19
N LYS A 19 -26.66 -16.57 -10.07
CA LYS A 19 -27.94 -16.90 -10.70
C LYS A 19 -29.10 -16.27 -9.92
N PRO A 20 -30.22 -15.94 -10.59
CA PRO A 20 -31.45 -15.59 -9.89
C PRO A 20 -31.88 -16.68 -8.88
N GLY A 21 -32.36 -16.29 -7.71
CA GLY A 21 -32.69 -17.19 -6.60
C GLY A 21 -31.47 -17.80 -5.90
N GLY A 22 -30.25 -17.35 -6.23
CA GLY A 22 -29.01 -17.84 -5.64
C GLY A 22 -28.90 -17.57 -4.14
N VAL A 23 -27.88 -18.14 -3.50
CA VAL A 23 -27.59 -17.92 -2.08
C VAL A 23 -26.32 -17.09 -1.95
N PHE A 24 -26.37 -16.04 -1.13
CA PHE A 24 -25.21 -15.22 -0.78
C PHE A 24 -24.97 -15.27 0.72
N LEU A 25 -23.73 -15.56 1.11
CA LEU A 25 -23.29 -15.63 2.50
C LEU A 25 -22.24 -14.56 2.73
N LEU A 26 -22.44 -13.72 3.74
CA LEU A 26 -21.50 -12.68 4.14
C LEU A 26 -21.05 -12.89 5.59
N ASP A 27 -19.73 -12.89 5.79
CA ASP A 27 -19.15 -12.73 7.12
C ASP A 27 -19.12 -11.22 7.46
N SER A 28 -19.80 -10.81 8.52
CA SER A 28 -19.99 -9.40 8.88
C SER A 28 -20.06 -9.23 10.39
N MET A 29 -19.50 -8.12 10.87
CA MET A 29 -19.66 -7.69 12.26
C MET A 29 -21.05 -7.08 12.56
N TYR A 30 -21.79 -6.71 11.51
CA TYR A 30 -23.13 -6.14 11.61
C TYR A 30 -24.17 -7.26 11.61
N ASP A 31 -25.17 -7.13 12.47
CA ASP A 31 -26.26 -8.09 12.57
C ASP A 31 -27.28 -7.97 11.43
N VAL A 32 -28.30 -8.83 11.44
CA VAL A 32 -29.37 -8.85 10.42
C VAL A 32 -30.15 -7.53 10.28
N GLY A 33 -30.24 -6.73 11.35
CA GLY A 33 -30.98 -5.48 11.35
C GLY A 33 -30.16 -4.30 10.83
N GLU A 34 -28.84 -4.42 10.89
CA GLU A 34 -27.90 -3.35 10.56
C GLU A 34 -27.21 -3.55 9.21
N VAL A 35 -26.86 -4.80 8.85
CA VAL A 35 -25.96 -5.12 7.73
C VAL A 35 -26.40 -4.53 6.39
N TRP A 36 -27.71 -4.45 6.13
CA TRP A 36 -28.26 -3.89 4.90
C TRP A 36 -27.78 -2.45 4.65
N ASN A 37 -27.69 -1.64 5.71
CA ASN A 37 -27.29 -0.24 5.61
C ASN A 37 -25.80 -0.05 5.31
N PHE A 38 -25.00 -1.11 5.41
CA PHE A 38 -23.56 -1.09 5.13
C PHE A 38 -23.20 -1.74 3.79
N LEU A 39 -24.18 -2.27 3.03
CA LEU A 39 -23.94 -2.83 1.71
C LEU A 39 -23.88 -1.74 0.64
N PRO A 40 -22.96 -1.82 -0.33
CA PRO A 40 -22.97 -0.92 -1.46
C PRO A 40 -24.27 -1.00 -2.28
N GLN A 41 -24.68 0.11 -2.91
CA GLN A 41 -25.93 0.18 -3.68
C GLN A 41 -25.99 -0.88 -4.79
N GLU A 42 -24.89 -1.09 -5.49
CA GLU A 42 -24.77 -2.08 -6.55
C GLU A 42 -25.01 -3.51 -6.03
N VAL A 43 -24.56 -3.78 -4.80
CA VAL A 43 -24.83 -5.06 -4.13
C VAL A 43 -26.29 -5.16 -3.72
N GLN A 44 -26.86 -4.10 -3.13
CA GLN A 44 -28.29 -4.07 -2.76
C GLN A 44 -29.20 -4.31 -3.97
N HIS A 45 -28.94 -3.64 -5.09
CA HIS A 45 -29.66 -3.85 -6.35
C HIS A 45 -29.48 -5.28 -6.86
N ALA A 46 -28.25 -5.79 -6.93
CA ALA A 46 -28.01 -7.16 -7.38
C ALA A 46 -28.70 -8.22 -6.49
N LEU A 47 -28.78 -8.00 -5.18
CA LEU A 47 -29.50 -8.88 -4.26
C LEU A 47 -31.01 -8.87 -4.54
N ARG A 48 -31.59 -7.70 -4.81
CA ARG A 48 -33.02 -7.54 -5.15
C ARG A 48 -33.35 -8.12 -6.52
N ASP A 49 -32.69 -7.64 -7.56
CA ASP A 49 -32.98 -7.96 -8.97
C ASP A 49 -32.85 -9.46 -9.25
N LYS A 50 -31.89 -10.11 -8.57
CA LYS A 50 -31.67 -11.54 -8.69
C LYS A 50 -32.40 -12.34 -7.62
N HIS A 51 -33.23 -11.75 -6.78
CA HIS A 51 -33.95 -12.42 -5.69
C HIS A 51 -33.04 -13.36 -4.87
N ILE A 52 -31.86 -12.86 -4.48
CA ILE A 52 -30.85 -13.66 -3.78
C ILE A 52 -31.31 -13.94 -2.35
N ARG A 53 -31.15 -15.17 -1.87
CA ARG A 53 -31.28 -15.45 -0.44
C ARG A 53 -30.01 -15.03 0.27
N PHE A 54 -30.11 -14.03 1.14
CA PHE A 54 -28.96 -13.42 1.80
C PHE A 54 -28.82 -13.91 3.24
N TYR A 55 -27.62 -14.40 3.60
CA TYR A 55 -27.28 -14.86 4.95
C TYR A 55 -26.09 -14.09 5.49
N VAL A 56 -26.10 -13.84 6.80
CA VAL A 56 -25.02 -13.15 7.52
C VAL A 56 -24.61 -13.94 8.77
N ILE A 57 -23.33 -13.85 9.11
CA ILE A 57 -22.75 -14.36 10.35
C ILE A 57 -21.54 -13.51 10.76
N ASP A 58 -21.33 -13.29 12.05
CA ASP A 58 -20.04 -12.78 12.57
C ASP A 58 -19.14 -13.97 12.91
N ALA A 59 -18.41 -14.47 11.90
CA ALA A 59 -17.63 -15.68 12.06
C ALA A 59 -16.44 -15.47 13.01
N HIS A 60 -15.93 -14.24 13.11
CA HIS A 60 -14.85 -13.89 14.02
C HIS A 60 -15.29 -13.90 15.48
N LYS A 61 -16.49 -13.36 15.78
CA LYS A 61 -17.08 -13.42 17.13
C LYS A 61 -17.36 -14.86 17.54
N VAL A 62 -17.89 -15.68 16.64
CA VAL A 62 -18.11 -17.12 16.88
C VAL A 62 -16.77 -17.83 17.13
N ALA A 63 -15.74 -17.58 16.30
CA ALA A 63 -14.43 -18.19 16.49
C ALA A 63 -13.77 -17.78 17.83
N ALA A 64 -13.96 -16.53 18.26
CA ALA A 64 -13.48 -16.03 19.53
C ALA A 64 -14.20 -16.68 20.72
N SER A 65 -15.52 -16.83 20.68
CA SER A 65 -16.31 -17.42 21.78
C SER A 65 -15.94 -18.88 22.05
N VAL A 66 -15.59 -19.64 21.00
CA VAL A 66 -15.16 -21.05 21.13
C VAL A 66 -13.64 -21.22 21.30
N GLY A 67 -12.89 -20.12 21.39
CA GLY A 67 -11.44 -20.15 21.60
C GLY A 67 -10.63 -20.72 20.41
N MET A 68 -11.08 -20.44 19.19
CA MET A 68 -10.40 -20.75 17.91
C MET A 68 -9.56 -19.57 17.37
N GLY A 69 -9.58 -18.41 18.04
CA GLY A 69 -8.89 -17.20 17.60
C GLY A 69 -9.51 -16.64 16.32
N GLY A 70 -8.69 -16.24 15.34
CA GLY A 70 -9.17 -15.71 14.06
C GLY A 70 -9.51 -16.75 12.98
N ARG A 71 -9.60 -18.05 13.32
CA ARG A 71 -9.82 -19.12 12.34
C ARG A 71 -11.32 -19.34 12.09
N ILE A 72 -11.79 -18.85 10.94
CA ILE A 72 -13.22 -18.93 10.56
C ILE A 72 -13.56 -20.06 9.58
N ASN A 73 -12.57 -20.87 9.16
CA ASN A 73 -12.74 -21.89 8.12
C ASN A 73 -13.84 -22.93 8.44
N THR A 74 -13.83 -23.51 9.66
CA THR A 74 -14.85 -24.49 10.09
C THR A 74 -16.25 -23.85 10.15
N ILE A 75 -16.32 -22.58 10.55
CA ILE A 75 -17.56 -21.81 10.66
C ILE A 75 -18.15 -21.55 9.27
N MET A 76 -17.35 -21.01 8.34
CA MET A 76 -17.78 -20.73 6.96
C MET A 76 -18.15 -22.02 6.21
N GLN A 77 -17.41 -23.11 6.42
CA GLN A 77 -17.75 -24.42 5.87
C GLN A 77 -19.09 -24.95 6.41
N THR A 78 -19.35 -24.77 7.69
CA THR A 78 -20.63 -25.16 8.31
C THR A 78 -21.77 -24.35 7.72
N CYS A 79 -21.60 -23.04 7.55
CA CYS A 79 -22.58 -22.18 6.88
C CYS A 79 -22.90 -22.69 5.47
N PHE A 80 -21.87 -22.99 4.66
CA PHE A 80 -22.05 -23.51 3.31
C PHE A 80 -22.95 -24.75 3.28
N PHE A 81 -22.68 -25.77 4.09
CA PHE A 81 -23.52 -26.98 4.09
C PHE A 81 -24.91 -26.73 4.64
N ALA A 82 -25.05 -25.84 5.63
CA ALA A 82 -26.35 -25.50 6.22
C ALA A 82 -27.31 -24.82 5.22
N ILE A 83 -26.78 -24.03 4.26
CA ILE A 83 -27.61 -23.19 3.37
C ILE A 83 -27.54 -23.59 1.89
N SER A 84 -26.60 -24.47 1.48
CA SER A 84 -26.45 -24.89 0.08
C SER A 84 -27.55 -25.84 -0.41
N GLY A 85 -28.21 -26.57 0.49
CA GLY A 85 -29.23 -27.56 0.14
C GLY A 85 -28.70 -28.82 -0.54
N ILE A 86 -27.38 -29.05 -0.55
CA ILE A 86 -26.74 -30.24 -1.17
C ILE A 86 -27.05 -31.52 -0.37
N LEU A 87 -27.08 -31.41 0.96
CA LEU A 87 -27.38 -32.49 1.89
C LEU A 87 -28.46 -32.04 2.87
N SER A 88 -29.15 -32.99 3.52
CA SER A 88 -30.00 -32.64 4.65
C SER A 88 -29.17 -32.01 5.78
N ARG A 89 -29.79 -31.23 6.65
CA ARG A 89 -29.11 -30.57 7.78
C ARG A 89 -28.43 -31.59 8.69
N GLU A 90 -29.11 -32.70 8.98
CA GLU A 90 -28.60 -33.79 9.82
C GLU A 90 -27.36 -34.46 9.18
N GLN A 91 -27.47 -34.83 7.90
CA GLN A 91 -26.36 -35.42 7.15
C GLN A 91 -25.16 -34.47 7.06
N SER A 92 -25.41 -33.18 6.85
CA SER A 92 -24.38 -32.14 6.80
C SER A 92 -23.58 -32.07 8.10
N ILE A 93 -24.27 -31.98 9.24
CA ILE A 93 -23.64 -31.92 10.57
C ILE A 93 -22.85 -33.19 10.84
N GLU A 94 -23.40 -34.35 10.52
CA GLU A 94 -22.72 -35.63 10.69
C GLU A 94 -21.42 -35.70 9.87
N GLN A 95 -21.47 -35.36 8.57
CA GLN A 95 -20.28 -35.40 7.71
C GLN A 95 -19.23 -34.37 8.12
N ILE A 96 -19.63 -33.16 8.55
CA ILE A 96 -18.70 -32.15 9.08
C ILE A 96 -18.01 -32.69 10.33
N LYS A 97 -18.77 -33.21 11.31
CA LYS A 97 -18.21 -33.75 12.55
C LYS A 97 -17.29 -34.95 12.30
N ARG A 98 -17.62 -35.80 11.32
CA ARG A 98 -16.76 -36.90 10.87
C ARG A 98 -15.46 -36.41 10.22
N SER A 99 -15.53 -35.37 9.37
CA SER A 99 -14.36 -34.77 8.72
C SER A 99 -13.43 -34.09 9.73
N ILE A 100 -13.99 -33.38 10.72
CA ILE A 100 -13.26 -32.80 11.84
C ILE A 100 -12.51 -33.89 12.60
N GLN A 101 -13.17 -35.01 12.95
CA GLN A 101 -12.51 -36.12 13.65
C GLN A 101 -11.34 -36.69 12.84
N LYS A 102 -11.55 -36.92 11.54
CA LYS A 102 -10.50 -37.45 10.65
C LYS A 102 -9.30 -36.50 10.54
N THR A 103 -9.55 -35.19 10.50
CA THR A 103 -8.53 -34.17 10.26
C THR A 103 -7.78 -33.79 11.53
N TYR A 104 -8.50 -33.62 12.63
CA TYR A 104 -7.98 -33.06 13.88
C TYR A 104 -7.89 -34.08 15.02
N GLY A 105 -8.37 -35.32 14.86
CA GLY A 105 -8.29 -36.34 15.91
C GLY A 105 -6.85 -36.59 16.40
N LYS A 106 -5.86 -36.48 15.51
CA LYS A 106 -4.43 -36.57 15.86
C LYS A 106 -3.90 -35.37 16.68
N ARG A 107 -4.62 -34.24 16.70
CA ARG A 107 -4.26 -33.03 17.45
C ARG A 107 -4.86 -33.00 18.86
N GLY A 108 -5.60 -34.04 19.24
CA GLY A 108 -6.16 -34.24 20.57
C GLY A 108 -7.65 -33.90 20.67
N GLU A 109 -8.32 -34.53 21.63
CA GLU A 109 -9.77 -34.46 21.82
C GLU A 109 -10.26 -33.02 22.08
N ALA A 110 -9.50 -32.23 22.83
CA ALA A 110 -9.84 -30.83 23.10
C ALA A 110 -9.95 -29.98 21.82
N VAL A 111 -9.14 -30.27 20.79
CA VAL A 111 -9.22 -29.57 19.49
C VAL A 111 -10.46 -30.01 18.71
N VAL A 112 -10.79 -31.30 18.75
CA VAL A 112 -12.01 -31.83 18.12
C VAL A 112 -13.25 -31.21 18.75
N GLN A 113 -13.36 -31.23 20.08
CA GLN A 113 -14.52 -30.70 20.80
C GLN A 113 -14.72 -29.20 20.56
N LYS A 114 -13.63 -28.41 20.50
CA LYS A 114 -13.72 -26.99 20.09
C LYS A 114 -14.29 -26.81 18.70
N ASN A 115 -13.90 -27.65 17.74
CA ASN A 115 -14.46 -27.59 16.39
C ASN A 115 -15.94 -28.04 16.36
N TYR A 116 -16.33 -29.02 17.19
CA TYR A 116 -17.74 -29.40 17.31
C TYR A 116 -18.59 -28.28 17.89
N GLN A 117 -18.12 -27.63 18.95
CA GLN A 117 -18.76 -26.44 19.50
C GLN A 117 -18.86 -25.32 18.45
N ALA A 118 -17.81 -25.10 17.65
CA ALA A 118 -17.83 -24.13 16.57
C ALA A 118 -18.95 -24.42 15.55
N VAL A 119 -19.16 -25.69 15.19
CA VAL A 119 -20.26 -26.09 14.28
C VAL A 119 -21.61 -25.74 14.89
N ASP A 120 -21.82 -26.10 16.16
CA ASP A 120 -23.10 -25.89 16.84
C ASP A 120 -23.40 -24.39 17.03
N GLU A 121 -22.41 -23.60 17.46
CA GLU A 121 -22.49 -22.14 17.59
C GLU A 121 -22.72 -21.44 16.25
N THR A 122 -22.09 -21.93 15.17
CA THR A 122 -22.31 -21.39 13.82
C THR A 122 -23.78 -21.47 13.43
N LEU A 123 -24.42 -22.61 13.68
CA LEU A 123 -25.82 -22.82 13.30
C LEU A 123 -26.79 -21.94 14.11
N ALA A 124 -26.40 -21.52 15.31
CA ALA A 124 -27.17 -20.61 16.15
C ALA A 124 -27.03 -19.14 15.72
N HIS A 125 -25.89 -18.77 15.12
CA HIS A 125 -25.54 -17.40 14.74
C HIS A 125 -25.60 -17.12 13.23
N LEU A 126 -25.97 -18.13 12.43
CA LEU A 126 -26.23 -17.98 11.01
C LEU A 126 -27.66 -17.50 10.81
N HIS A 127 -27.82 -16.30 10.28
CA HIS A 127 -29.13 -15.69 10.13
C HIS A 127 -29.41 -15.29 8.68
N GLU A 128 -30.64 -15.52 8.24
CA GLU A 128 -31.14 -15.03 6.96
C GLU A 128 -31.55 -13.55 7.11
N VAL A 129 -31.13 -12.73 6.16
CA VAL A 129 -31.45 -11.31 6.08
C VAL A 129 -32.61 -11.14 5.10
N LEU A 130 -33.70 -10.54 5.57
CA LEU A 130 -34.81 -10.19 4.70
C LEU A 130 -34.40 -8.99 3.82
N ILE A 131 -34.45 -9.19 2.51
CA ILE A 131 -34.17 -8.14 1.54
C ILE A 131 -35.38 -7.18 1.50
N PRO A 132 -35.20 -5.88 1.77
CA PRO A 132 -36.29 -4.93 1.65
C PRO A 132 -36.70 -4.73 0.19
N ASP A 133 -37.99 -4.83 -0.11
CA ASP A 133 -38.57 -4.42 -1.38
C ASP A 133 -38.44 -2.89 -1.58
N GLU A 134 -38.50 -2.40 -2.82
CA GLU A 134 -38.31 -0.97 -3.19
C GLU A 134 -39.25 0.00 -2.42
N GLU A 135 -40.38 -0.49 -1.92
CA GLU A 135 -41.39 0.30 -1.18
C GLU A 135 -41.37 0.09 0.35
N GLY A 136 -40.42 -0.68 0.90
CA GLY A 136 -40.29 -0.85 2.36
C GLY A 136 -41.41 -1.64 3.03
N VAL A 137 -42.11 -2.51 2.29
CA VAL A 137 -43.15 -3.39 2.86
C VAL A 137 -42.56 -4.78 3.12
N GLN A 138 -42.48 -5.15 4.40
CA GLN A 138 -42.09 -6.49 4.84
C GLN A 138 -43.16 -7.51 4.46
N SER A 139 -42.77 -8.61 3.79
CA SER A 139 -43.48 -9.87 3.90
C SER A 139 -42.65 -10.85 4.72
N VAL A 140 -43.12 -11.12 5.92
CA VAL A 140 -42.48 -12.00 6.90
C VAL A 140 -42.86 -13.44 6.56
N ALA A 141 -41.92 -14.25 6.08
CA ALA A 141 -42.04 -15.71 6.06
C ALA A 141 -41.19 -16.29 7.20
N LEU A 142 -41.78 -16.36 8.39
CA LEU A 142 -41.22 -17.06 9.55
C LEU A 142 -41.22 -18.56 9.28
N ILE A 143 -40.03 -19.18 9.22
CA ILE A 143 -39.90 -20.61 9.50
C ILE A 143 -39.86 -20.76 11.03
N GLY A 144 -40.99 -21.22 11.58
CA GLY A 144 -41.38 -21.34 12.98
C GLY A 144 -40.31 -21.46 14.07
N THR A 145 -40.38 -20.57 15.06
CA THR A 145 -40.83 -20.87 16.44
C THR A 145 -40.99 -19.56 17.19
N ALA A 146 -42.10 -19.43 17.93
CA ALA A 146 -42.52 -18.19 18.56
C ALA A 146 -41.59 -17.74 19.69
N VAL A 147 -41.10 -16.51 19.62
CA VAL A 147 -40.71 -15.74 20.81
C VAL A 147 -41.37 -14.38 20.72
N ALA A 148 -42.28 -14.12 21.66
CA ALA A 148 -43.03 -12.88 21.75
C ALA A 148 -42.16 -11.75 22.31
N GLY A 149 -42.29 -10.56 21.71
CA GLY A 149 -42.10 -9.28 22.38
C GLY A 149 -40.70 -8.67 22.33
N VAL A 150 -40.36 -8.03 21.20
CA VAL A 150 -39.44 -6.88 21.21
C VAL A 150 -40.05 -5.78 20.35
N GLN A 151 -40.63 -4.76 21.00
CA GLN A 151 -40.97 -3.50 20.34
C GLN A 151 -39.66 -2.78 20.01
N ALA A 152 -39.26 -2.81 18.74
CA ALA A 152 -38.13 -2.05 18.25
C ALA A 152 -38.46 -0.55 18.32
N GLN A 153 -37.91 0.15 19.32
CA GLN A 153 -37.84 1.60 19.33
C GLN A 153 -37.02 2.06 18.12
N ARG A 154 -37.68 2.73 17.16
CA ARG A 154 -37.02 3.40 16.04
C ARG A 154 -36.06 4.47 16.60
N LYS A 155 -34.76 4.15 16.65
CA LYS A 155 -33.72 5.18 16.67
C LYS A 155 -33.76 5.94 15.34
N PRO A 156 -33.56 7.27 15.34
CA PRO A 156 -33.54 8.04 14.11
C PRO A 156 -32.46 7.49 13.17
N ALA A 157 -32.83 7.27 11.92
CA ALA A 157 -31.92 6.80 10.89
C ALA A 157 -30.76 7.78 10.77
N VAL A 158 -29.56 7.34 11.16
CA VAL A 158 -28.33 8.01 10.77
C VAL A 158 -28.30 7.91 9.25
N VAL A 159 -28.42 9.04 8.56
CA VAL A 159 -28.19 9.12 7.12
C VAL A 159 -26.70 8.89 6.91
N LEU A 160 -26.32 7.62 6.75
CA LEU A 160 -24.96 7.24 6.38
C LEU A 160 -24.83 7.39 4.86
N PRO A 161 -23.69 7.89 4.35
CA PRO A 161 -23.47 8.02 2.92
C PRO A 161 -23.63 6.65 2.28
N MET A 162 -24.59 6.53 1.38
CA MET A 162 -24.96 5.30 0.71
C MET A 162 -23.78 4.86 -0.17
N PHE A 163 -22.94 3.96 0.34
CA PHE A 163 -21.67 3.57 -0.28
C PHE A 163 -21.93 3.04 -1.69
N THR A 164 -21.29 3.63 -2.71
CA THR A 164 -21.15 2.98 -4.02
C THR A 164 -19.88 2.15 -4.01
N ARG A 165 -19.79 1.14 -4.87
CA ARG A 165 -18.54 0.40 -5.05
C ARG A 165 -17.43 1.38 -5.43
N ARG A 166 -16.28 1.27 -4.77
CA ARG A 166 -15.15 2.16 -5.01
C ARG A 166 -14.53 1.82 -6.37
N PRO A 167 -14.02 2.83 -7.10
CA PRO A 167 -13.19 2.54 -8.27
C PRO A 167 -11.95 1.73 -7.84
N PRO A 168 -11.38 0.89 -8.73
CA PRO A 168 -10.24 0.04 -8.39
C PRO A 168 -8.99 0.81 -7.94
N VAL A 169 -8.85 2.05 -8.42
CA VAL A 169 -7.80 3.01 -8.09
C VAL A 169 -8.40 4.42 -7.96
N PRO A 170 -7.77 5.35 -7.22
CA PRO A 170 -8.23 6.74 -7.11
C PRO A 170 -8.31 7.49 -8.45
N ALA A 171 -9.18 8.51 -8.51
CA ALA A 171 -9.37 9.31 -9.72
C ALA A 171 -8.11 10.11 -10.11
N GLU A 172 -7.24 10.41 -9.14
CA GLU A 172 -6.00 11.15 -9.33
C GLU A 172 -4.86 10.29 -9.91
N ALA A 173 -5.04 8.96 -9.98
CA ALA A 173 -4.01 8.06 -10.50
C ALA A 173 -3.68 8.37 -11.98
N PRO A 174 -2.45 8.11 -12.45
CA PRO A 174 -2.09 8.32 -13.86
C PRO A 174 -2.99 7.53 -14.82
N ASP A 175 -3.12 8.00 -16.07
CA ASP A 175 -3.99 7.37 -17.08
C ASP A 175 -3.75 5.88 -17.22
N PHE A 176 -2.49 5.46 -17.35
CA PHE A 176 -2.13 4.05 -17.46
C PHE A 176 -2.56 3.23 -16.23
N VAL A 177 -2.46 3.81 -15.03
CA VAL A 177 -2.91 3.18 -13.79
C VAL A 177 -4.44 3.02 -13.79
N ARG A 178 -5.19 4.03 -14.25
CA ARG A 178 -6.66 3.96 -14.30
C ARG A 178 -7.18 3.02 -15.38
N SER A 179 -6.65 3.11 -16.60
CA SER A 179 -7.21 2.45 -17.78
C SER A 179 -6.68 1.03 -18.02
N VAL A 180 -5.47 0.72 -17.53
CA VAL A 180 -4.84 -0.59 -17.72
C VAL A 180 -4.75 -1.34 -16.38
N LEU A 181 -4.12 -0.74 -15.37
CA LEU A 181 -3.91 -1.43 -14.09
C LEU A 181 -5.20 -1.56 -13.28
N GLY A 182 -6.07 -0.55 -13.33
CA GLY A 182 -7.36 -0.53 -12.63
C GLY A 182 -8.23 -1.75 -12.94
N PRO A 183 -8.53 -2.05 -14.23
CA PRO A 183 -9.22 -3.27 -14.63
C PRO A 183 -8.53 -4.54 -14.16
N MET A 184 -7.19 -4.64 -14.24
CA MET A 184 -6.46 -5.81 -13.72
C MET A 184 -6.66 -5.97 -12.21
N ILE A 185 -6.56 -4.89 -11.43
CA ILE A 185 -6.81 -4.87 -9.98
C ILE A 185 -8.25 -5.29 -9.66
N ALA A 186 -9.22 -4.93 -10.51
CA ALA A 186 -10.62 -5.29 -10.36
C ALA A 186 -10.95 -6.75 -10.73
N GLY A 187 -9.98 -7.52 -11.24
CA GLY A 187 -10.21 -8.86 -11.79
C GLY A 187 -10.84 -8.86 -13.19
N GLU A 188 -10.72 -7.76 -13.92
CA GLU A 188 -11.25 -7.56 -15.28
C GLU A 188 -10.13 -7.42 -16.33
N GLY A 189 -8.92 -7.91 -16.00
CA GLY A 189 -7.74 -7.87 -16.87
C GLY A 189 -7.95 -8.56 -18.22
N ASP A 190 -8.74 -9.64 -18.26
CA ASP A 190 -9.07 -10.39 -19.49
C ASP A 190 -9.84 -9.57 -20.54
N SER A 191 -10.47 -8.46 -20.14
CA SER A 191 -11.17 -7.57 -21.09
C SER A 191 -10.26 -6.58 -21.80
N LEU A 192 -8.99 -6.45 -21.37
CA LEU A 192 -8.05 -5.51 -21.96
C LEU A 192 -7.61 -5.98 -23.35
N PRO A 193 -7.66 -5.12 -24.38
CA PRO A 193 -7.14 -5.47 -25.69
C PRO A 193 -5.61 -5.54 -25.65
N VAL A 194 -5.02 -6.32 -26.56
CA VAL A 194 -3.55 -6.41 -26.71
C VAL A 194 -2.91 -5.03 -26.90
N SER A 195 -3.59 -4.11 -27.57
CA SER A 195 -3.12 -2.74 -27.80
C SER A 195 -3.00 -1.87 -26.54
N ALA A 196 -3.56 -2.30 -25.41
CA ALA A 196 -3.42 -1.59 -24.14
C ALA A 196 -2.09 -1.92 -23.42
N LEU A 197 -1.42 -3.01 -23.81
CA LEU A 197 -0.21 -3.50 -23.14
C LEU A 197 1.07 -2.98 -23.83
N PRO A 198 2.11 -2.61 -23.06
CA PRO A 198 3.43 -2.27 -23.62
C PRO A 198 4.00 -3.44 -24.44
N CYS A 199 4.54 -3.17 -25.63
CA CYS A 199 5.00 -4.22 -26.54
C CYS A 199 6.27 -4.95 -26.07
N ASP A 200 7.04 -4.33 -25.19
CA ASP A 200 8.26 -4.85 -24.58
C ASP A 200 8.05 -5.36 -23.15
N GLY A 201 6.82 -5.23 -22.62
CA GLY A 201 6.50 -5.59 -21.24
C GLY A 201 7.04 -4.63 -20.18
N THR A 202 7.49 -3.43 -20.54
CA THR A 202 7.98 -2.42 -19.58
C THR A 202 6.81 -1.67 -18.93
N TYR A 203 6.72 -1.74 -17.60
CA TYR A 203 5.68 -1.05 -16.81
C TYR A 203 6.25 0.17 -16.07
N PRO A 204 5.42 1.20 -15.82
CA PRO A 204 5.85 2.34 -15.03
C PRO A 204 6.08 1.95 -13.55
N VAL A 205 7.04 2.63 -12.92
CA VAL A 205 7.28 2.59 -11.48
C VAL A 205 6.24 3.43 -10.72
N GLY A 206 6.17 3.27 -9.40
CA GLY A 206 5.34 4.07 -8.50
C GLY A 206 3.85 3.78 -8.64
N THR A 207 3.50 2.54 -8.97
CA THR A 207 2.09 2.15 -9.20
C THR A 207 1.42 1.55 -7.98
N ALA A 208 2.19 0.92 -7.06
CA ALA A 208 1.64 0.33 -5.83
C ALA A 208 0.98 1.35 -4.90
N CYS A 209 1.43 2.62 -4.92
CA CYS A 209 0.87 3.67 -4.07
C CYS A 209 -0.61 3.99 -4.37
N TRP A 210 -1.12 3.59 -5.54
CA TRP A 210 -2.51 3.77 -5.95
C TRP A 210 -3.45 2.63 -5.54
N GLU A 211 -2.93 1.49 -5.06
CA GLU A 211 -3.78 0.33 -4.76
C GLU A 211 -4.67 0.53 -3.53
N LYS A 212 -4.14 1.17 -2.48
CA LYS A 212 -4.83 1.45 -1.21
C LYS A 212 -5.65 0.23 -0.71
N ARG A 213 -4.96 -0.91 -0.58
CA ARG A 213 -5.57 -2.25 -0.42
C ARG A 213 -6.52 -2.37 0.77
N ASN A 214 -6.23 -1.63 1.84
CA ASN A 214 -6.98 -1.53 3.08
C ASN A 214 -7.30 -2.87 3.77
N ILE A 215 -6.28 -3.71 3.96
CA ILE A 215 -6.45 -5.09 4.48
C ILE A 215 -6.22 -5.24 5.99
N ALA A 216 -5.67 -4.24 6.68
CA ALA A 216 -5.39 -4.33 8.10
C ALA A 216 -6.64 -4.10 8.96
N LEU A 217 -6.82 -4.95 9.99
CA LEU A 217 -7.87 -4.78 11.00
C LEU A 217 -7.48 -3.79 12.09
N GLU A 218 -6.19 -3.76 12.40
CA GLU A 218 -5.57 -2.86 13.36
C GLU A 218 -4.40 -2.16 12.71
N ILE A 219 -4.19 -0.88 13.04
CA ILE A 219 -3.07 -0.08 12.58
C ILE A 219 -2.34 0.53 13.77
N PRO A 220 -1.05 0.83 13.66
CA PRO A 220 -0.32 1.49 14.72
C PRO A 220 -0.80 2.94 14.91
N ALA A 221 -1.11 3.33 16.15
CA ALA A 221 -1.37 4.71 16.55
C ALA A 221 -0.18 5.27 17.34
N TRP A 222 0.27 6.47 16.97
CA TRP A 222 1.43 7.13 17.55
C TRP A 222 1.05 7.92 18.81
N ASP A 223 1.90 7.83 19.83
CA ASP A 223 1.87 8.64 21.05
C ASP A 223 3.08 9.60 21.04
N PRO A 224 2.88 10.90 20.73
CA PRO A 224 3.97 11.86 20.62
C PRO A 224 4.73 12.10 21.93
N ASP A 225 4.05 12.03 23.07
CA ASP A 225 4.61 12.38 24.38
C ASP A 225 5.63 11.34 24.84
N LEU A 226 5.35 10.07 24.57
CA LEU A 226 6.24 8.95 24.89
C LEU A 226 7.37 8.77 23.87
N CYS A 227 7.19 9.24 22.64
CA CYS A 227 8.10 8.94 21.54
C CYS A 227 9.49 9.57 21.72
N ILE A 228 10.52 8.72 21.66
CA ILE A 228 11.93 9.14 21.68
C ILE A 228 12.50 9.42 20.28
N GLN A 229 11.68 9.30 19.24
CA GLN A 229 12.03 9.60 17.84
C GLN A 229 13.25 8.83 17.34
N CYS A 230 13.30 7.51 17.59
CA CYS A 230 14.46 6.69 17.25
C CYS A 230 14.46 6.10 15.82
N GLY A 231 13.34 6.21 15.09
CA GLY A 231 13.20 5.68 13.73
C GLY A 231 13.10 4.16 13.60
N LYS A 232 13.23 3.39 14.69
CA LYS A 232 13.21 1.91 14.63
C LYS A 232 11.92 1.34 14.04
N CYS A 233 10.77 1.94 14.36
CA CYS A 233 9.47 1.56 13.80
C CYS A 233 9.39 1.74 12.27
N VAL A 234 10.02 2.79 11.74
CA VAL A 234 10.15 3.06 10.30
C VAL A 234 11.12 2.08 9.65
N MET A 235 12.24 1.79 10.32
CA MET A 235 13.27 0.86 9.82
C MET A 235 12.73 -0.55 9.61
N VAL A 236 11.99 -1.08 10.60
CA VAL A 236 11.50 -2.47 10.55
C VAL A 236 10.25 -2.63 9.70
N CYS A 237 9.63 -1.54 9.23
CA CYS A 237 8.40 -1.63 8.46
C CYS A 237 8.64 -2.29 7.10
N PRO A 238 8.03 -3.45 6.82
CA PRO A 238 8.25 -4.18 5.57
C PRO A 238 7.53 -3.56 4.36
N HIS A 239 6.64 -2.60 4.56
CA HIS A 239 5.81 -2.04 3.50
C HIS A 239 5.96 -0.52 3.34
N ALA A 240 6.89 0.11 4.07
CA ALA A 240 7.07 1.57 4.10
C ALA A 240 5.79 2.37 4.45
N VAL A 241 4.90 1.76 5.25
CA VAL A 241 3.59 2.33 5.64
C VAL A 241 3.66 3.22 6.87
N ILE A 242 4.80 3.26 7.55
CA ILE A 242 5.06 4.19 8.64
C ILE A 242 6.33 4.94 8.32
N ARG A 243 6.25 6.27 8.30
CA ARG A 243 7.36 7.16 7.92
C ARG A 243 7.45 8.29 8.91
N MET A 244 8.60 8.95 8.94
CA MET A 244 8.80 10.13 9.75
C MET A 244 9.43 11.25 8.95
N LYS A 245 9.06 12.48 9.29
CA LYS A 245 9.62 13.70 8.70
C LYS A 245 9.98 14.69 9.80
N VAL A 246 10.97 15.51 9.50
CA VAL A 246 11.25 16.74 10.25
C VAL A 246 11.07 17.93 9.31
N TYR A 247 10.45 19.00 9.78
CA TYR A 247 10.01 20.09 8.91
C TYR A 247 9.75 21.39 9.69
N ASP A 248 9.67 22.51 8.97
CA ASP A 248 9.48 23.84 9.55
C ASP A 248 8.12 23.95 10.27
N PRO A 249 8.07 24.49 11.52
CA PRO A 249 6.82 24.67 12.25
C PRO A 249 5.73 25.44 11.50
N GLN A 250 6.09 26.36 10.59
CA GLN A 250 5.13 27.16 9.82
C GLN A 250 4.23 26.30 8.93
N LEU A 251 4.71 25.12 8.50
CA LEU A 251 3.92 24.23 7.66
C LEU A 251 2.67 23.72 8.39
N LEU A 252 2.69 23.63 9.73
CA LEU A 252 1.54 23.21 10.53
C LEU A 252 0.32 24.13 10.42
N ALA A 253 0.46 25.35 9.87
CA ALA A 253 -0.66 26.27 9.70
C ALA A 253 -1.79 25.68 8.82
N ASP A 254 -1.41 24.88 7.81
CA ASP A 254 -2.35 24.25 6.87
C ASP A 254 -2.59 22.75 7.17
N ALA A 255 -2.07 22.26 8.30
CA ALA A 255 -2.23 20.86 8.67
C ALA A 255 -3.68 20.55 9.09
N PRO A 256 -4.20 19.35 8.79
CA PRO A 256 -5.46 18.88 9.37
C PRO A 256 -5.44 19.02 10.91
N GLU A 257 -6.59 19.36 11.52
CA GLU A 257 -6.71 19.51 12.98
C GLU A 257 -6.21 18.27 13.75
N THR A 258 -6.32 17.10 13.13
CA THR A 258 -5.96 15.81 13.68
C THR A 258 -4.52 15.39 13.40
N PHE A 259 -3.74 16.25 12.73
CA PHE A 259 -2.36 15.97 12.36
C PHE A 259 -1.45 16.14 13.59
N GLN A 260 -0.93 15.03 14.10
CA GLN A 260 -0.08 15.04 15.28
C GLN A 260 1.34 15.48 14.93
N SER A 261 1.96 16.24 15.83
CA SER A 261 3.37 16.63 15.72
C SER A 261 4.02 16.74 17.11
N ALA A 262 5.35 16.68 17.16
CA ALA A 262 6.17 16.89 18.35
C ALA A 262 7.37 17.79 18.02
N GLU A 263 8.04 18.33 19.04
CA GLU A 263 9.34 18.98 18.84
C GLU A 263 10.39 17.99 18.33
N ALA A 264 11.14 18.33 17.29
CA ALA A 264 12.20 17.47 16.78
C ALA A 264 13.36 17.36 17.79
N ARG A 265 13.76 16.12 18.08
CA ARG A 265 14.89 15.78 18.97
C ARG A 265 16.11 15.36 18.15
N PHE A 266 16.45 16.14 17.14
CA PHE A 266 17.60 15.94 16.24
C PHE A 266 18.58 17.11 16.43
N LYS A 267 19.88 16.83 16.51
CA LYS A 267 20.87 17.89 16.76
C LYS A 267 21.06 18.78 15.53
N GLU A 268 20.89 18.18 14.38
CA GLU A 268 20.99 18.74 13.03
C GLU A 268 19.81 19.67 12.72
N PHE A 269 18.67 19.45 13.38
CA PHE A 269 17.40 20.16 13.10
C PHE A 269 16.82 20.78 14.38
N PRO A 270 17.50 21.78 14.99
CA PRO A 270 16.94 22.48 16.14
C PRO A 270 15.66 23.21 15.72
N THR A 271 14.70 23.34 16.64
CA THR A 271 13.43 24.09 16.46
C THR A 271 12.46 23.56 15.38
N MET A 272 12.81 22.47 14.69
CA MET A 272 11.92 21.83 13.72
C MET A 272 10.84 21.00 14.41
N LYS A 273 9.77 20.71 13.69
CA LYS A 273 8.73 19.75 14.11
C LYS A 273 9.04 18.36 13.58
N TYR A 274 8.50 17.36 14.27
CA TYR A 274 8.61 15.95 13.94
C TYR A 274 7.22 15.34 13.89
N THR A 275 6.95 14.54 12.86
CA THR A 275 5.78 13.67 12.80
C THR A 275 6.18 12.27 12.41
N LEU A 276 5.59 11.29 13.09
CA LEU A 276 5.56 9.89 12.68
C LEU A 276 4.16 9.57 12.17
N GLN A 277 4.01 9.35 10.86
CA GLN A 277 2.71 9.14 10.24
C GLN A 277 2.59 7.74 9.66
N VAL A 278 1.38 7.19 9.73
CA VAL A 278 1.01 5.87 9.21
C VAL A 278 0.10 6.04 7.99
N ALA A 279 0.33 5.24 6.95
CA ALA A 279 -0.54 5.06 5.78
C ALA A 279 -1.61 4.00 6.12
N PRO A 280 -2.84 4.40 6.49
CA PRO A 280 -3.82 3.47 7.05
C PRO A 280 -4.31 2.43 6.03
N GLU A 281 -4.42 2.82 4.76
CA GLU A 281 -4.93 1.99 3.66
C GLU A 281 -3.87 1.04 3.08
N ASP A 282 -2.59 1.23 3.41
CA ASP A 282 -1.50 0.38 2.92
C ASP A 282 -0.93 -0.53 4.01
N CYS A 283 -1.26 -0.27 5.28
CA CYS A 283 -0.82 -1.08 6.41
C CYS A 283 -1.34 -2.52 6.30
N THR A 284 -0.47 -3.47 6.68
CA THR A 284 -0.78 -4.91 6.70
C THR A 284 -1.01 -5.47 8.12
N GLY A 285 -0.97 -4.61 9.14
CA GLY A 285 -1.27 -4.97 10.53
C GLY A 285 -0.25 -5.89 11.21
N CYS A 286 0.98 -6.00 10.70
CA CYS A 286 1.97 -6.96 11.19
C CYS A 286 2.48 -6.74 12.64
N GLY A 287 2.27 -5.56 13.22
CA GLY A 287 2.70 -5.24 14.59
C GLY A 287 4.22 -5.04 14.81
N LEU A 288 5.08 -5.29 13.81
CA LEU A 288 6.54 -5.21 13.96
C LEU A 288 7.04 -3.85 14.45
N CYS A 289 6.39 -2.76 14.03
CA CYS A 289 6.72 -1.41 14.48
C CYS A 289 6.48 -1.19 15.98
N VAL A 290 5.43 -1.80 16.53
CA VAL A 290 5.09 -1.78 17.96
C VAL A 290 6.05 -2.68 18.73
N GLU A 291 6.39 -3.85 18.19
CA GLU A 291 7.36 -4.75 18.82
C GLU A 291 8.76 -4.13 18.91
N ALA A 292 9.22 -3.50 17.82
CA ALA A 292 10.52 -2.84 17.77
C ALA A 292 10.58 -1.53 18.59
N CYS A 293 9.45 -1.00 19.06
CA CYS A 293 9.42 0.21 19.86
C CYS A 293 10.08 -0.04 21.23
N PRO A 294 11.20 0.65 21.55
CA PRO A 294 11.93 0.41 22.79
C PRO A 294 11.32 1.14 24.00
N VAL A 295 10.34 2.02 23.76
CA VAL A 295 9.72 2.83 24.81
C VAL A 295 8.77 1.97 25.62
N LYS A 296 8.82 2.15 26.94
CA LYS A 296 7.87 1.59 27.89
C LYS A 296 7.27 2.76 28.66
N ASP A 297 5.95 2.85 28.68
CA ASP A 297 5.28 3.80 29.55
C ASP A 297 5.53 3.43 31.02
N LYS A 298 5.77 4.45 31.85
CA LYS A 298 5.96 4.32 33.30
C LYS A 298 4.63 4.30 34.04
N SER A 299 3.55 4.86 33.46
CA SER A 299 2.21 4.86 34.06
C SER A 299 1.39 3.63 33.70
N GLN A 300 1.42 3.19 32.45
CA GLN A 300 0.60 2.09 31.95
C GLN A 300 1.44 0.93 31.44
N VAL A 301 1.39 -0.20 32.13
CA VAL A 301 2.10 -1.42 31.73
C VAL A 301 1.58 -1.89 30.36
N GLY A 302 2.51 -2.13 29.43
CA GLY A 302 2.20 -2.60 28.08
C GLY A 302 1.94 -1.48 27.06
N HIS A 303 1.74 -0.23 27.50
CA HIS A 303 1.64 0.92 26.60
C HIS A 303 3.04 1.37 26.14
N LYS A 304 3.19 1.57 24.84
CA LYS A 304 4.43 2.05 24.20
C LYS A 304 4.17 3.38 23.49
N ALA A 305 5.21 3.96 22.87
CA ALA A 305 5.05 5.16 22.04
C ALA A 305 4.27 4.93 20.72
N ILE A 306 3.99 3.67 20.40
CA ILE A 306 3.16 3.29 19.26
C ILE A 306 2.48 1.97 19.59
N ASN A 307 1.18 1.85 19.33
CA ASN A 307 0.38 0.69 19.76
C ASN A 307 -0.61 0.29 18.67
N MET A 308 -0.91 -1.02 18.56
CA MET A 308 -1.93 -1.49 17.64
C MET A 308 -3.32 -1.13 18.19
N VAL A 309 -4.13 -0.52 17.34
CA VAL A 309 -5.52 -0.16 17.66
C VAL A 309 -6.42 -0.47 16.47
N ALA A 310 -7.71 -0.65 16.73
CA ALA A 310 -8.69 -0.89 15.66
C ALA A 310 -8.60 0.20 14.58
N GLN A 311 -8.59 -0.23 13.31
CA GLN A 311 -8.40 0.69 12.18
C GLN A 311 -9.58 1.67 12.04
N PRO A 312 -10.86 1.25 12.05
CA PRO A 312 -11.96 2.16 12.35
C PRO A 312 -12.02 2.52 13.85
N PRO A 313 -12.24 3.79 14.21
CA PRO A 313 -12.63 4.92 13.35
C PRO A 313 -11.46 5.73 12.75
N LEU A 314 -10.21 5.33 12.99
CA LEU A 314 -9.02 6.12 12.62
C LEU A 314 -8.80 6.29 11.11
N ARG A 315 -9.23 5.32 10.30
CA ARG A 315 -8.91 5.26 8.85
C ARG A 315 -9.10 6.59 8.12
N GLU A 316 -10.30 7.19 8.20
CA GLU A 316 -10.62 8.39 7.40
C GLU A 316 -9.77 9.60 7.82
N ARG A 317 -9.58 9.76 9.12
CA ARG A 317 -8.73 10.79 9.70
C ARG A 317 -7.27 10.61 9.30
N GLU A 318 -6.73 9.40 9.46
CA GLU A 318 -5.34 9.11 9.13
C GLU A 318 -5.09 9.13 7.63
N LYS A 319 -6.10 8.92 6.78
CA LYS A 319 -6.01 9.09 5.34
C LYS A 319 -5.75 10.55 4.97
N ALA A 320 -6.50 11.48 5.58
CA ALA A 320 -6.28 12.92 5.41
C ALA A 320 -4.90 13.34 5.95
N ASN A 321 -4.53 12.86 7.14
CA ASN A 321 -3.21 13.11 7.74
C ASN A 321 -2.07 12.58 6.85
N TRP A 322 -2.20 11.37 6.30
CA TRP A 322 -1.21 10.78 5.38
C TRP A 322 -1.08 11.58 4.08
N ALA A 323 -2.20 11.99 3.49
CA ALA A 323 -2.18 12.83 2.28
C ALA A 323 -1.49 14.18 2.52
N TYR A 324 -1.67 14.78 3.71
CA TYR A 324 -0.95 15.98 4.10
C TYR A 324 0.54 15.70 4.37
N PHE A 325 0.87 14.62 5.09
CA PHE A 325 2.26 14.20 5.37
C PHE A 325 3.10 14.02 4.10
N LEU A 326 2.51 13.48 3.03
CA LEU A 326 3.20 13.32 1.75
C LEU A 326 3.55 14.65 1.06
N LYS A 327 2.85 15.75 1.39
CA LYS A 327 3.14 17.10 0.85
C LYS A 327 4.29 17.79 1.56
N LEU A 328 4.62 17.37 2.79
CA LEU A 328 5.73 17.95 3.55
C LEU A 328 7.05 17.68 2.80
N PRO A 329 8.02 18.61 2.84
CA PRO A 329 9.29 18.44 2.16
C PRO A 329 10.07 17.24 2.70
N GLU A 330 10.86 16.61 1.83
CA GLU A 330 11.87 15.63 2.23
C GLU A 330 13.12 16.37 2.75
N VAL A 331 13.87 15.73 3.65
CA VAL A 331 15.13 16.27 4.17
C VAL A 331 16.24 16.03 3.15
N ASP A 332 17.12 17.01 2.97
CA ASP A 332 18.31 16.85 2.13
C ASP A 332 19.24 15.78 2.74
N ALA A 333 19.60 14.78 1.93
CA ALA A 333 20.46 13.68 2.36
C ALA A 333 21.86 14.17 2.81
N THR A 334 22.34 15.31 2.29
CA THR A 334 23.63 15.89 2.65
C THR A 334 23.68 16.46 4.08
N ASP A 335 22.52 16.76 4.66
CA ASP A 335 22.38 17.23 6.04
C ASP A 335 22.32 16.08 7.07
N LEU A 336 22.33 14.82 6.61
CA LEU A 336 22.11 13.64 7.43
C LEU A 336 23.37 12.79 7.59
N ASN A 337 23.68 12.42 8.84
CA ASN A 337 24.54 11.26 9.10
C ASN A 337 23.78 9.95 8.83
N VAL A 338 23.76 9.49 7.59
CA VAL A 338 23.01 8.31 7.14
C VAL A 338 23.45 6.98 7.77
N ALA A 339 24.61 6.94 8.44
CA ALA A 339 25.04 5.75 9.20
C ALA A 339 24.21 5.54 10.48
N ALA A 340 23.58 6.60 11.01
CA ALA A 340 22.69 6.49 12.16
C ALA A 340 21.28 6.06 11.71
N ILE A 341 20.72 5.02 12.35
CA ILE A 341 19.36 4.53 12.06
C ILE A 341 18.34 5.68 12.08
N LYS A 342 18.38 6.51 13.12
CA LYS A 342 17.46 7.63 13.28
C LYS A 342 17.50 8.60 12.08
N ASN A 343 18.66 8.82 11.48
CA ASN A 343 18.81 9.77 10.38
C ASN A 343 18.50 9.12 9.03
N SER A 344 18.94 7.88 8.78
CA SER A 344 18.60 7.18 7.52
C SER A 344 17.10 6.99 7.32
N GLN A 345 16.34 6.90 8.41
CA GLN A 345 14.88 6.75 8.33
C GLN A 345 14.13 8.07 8.04
N LEU A 346 14.82 9.21 7.93
CA LEU A 346 14.25 10.45 7.38
C LEU A 346 14.26 10.50 5.85
N LEU A 347 15.07 9.64 5.20
CA LEU A 347 15.14 9.57 3.74
C LEU A 347 13.88 8.93 3.17
N GLN A 348 13.43 9.43 2.03
CA GLN A 348 12.29 8.87 1.31
C GLN A 348 12.57 7.41 0.90
N PRO A 349 11.71 6.44 1.25
CA PRO A 349 11.83 5.09 0.73
C PRO A 349 11.38 5.04 -0.74
N LEU A 350 12.20 4.43 -1.61
CA LEU A 350 11.86 4.22 -3.03
C LEU A 350 11.42 2.77 -3.33
N PHE A 351 11.06 2.05 -2.28
CA PHE A 351 10.41 0.75 -2.31
C PHE A 351 9.28 0.74 -1.28
N GLU A 352 8.03 0.80 -1.73
CA GLU A 352 6.86 1.01 -0.89
C GLU A 352 5.66 0.15 -1.28
N PHE A 353 4.85 -0.26 -0.30
CA PHE A 353 3.54 -0.90 -0.50
C PHE A 353 3.56 -2.21 -1.31
N SER A 354 4.65 -2.99 -1.21
CA SER A 354 4.79 -4.24 -1.95
C SER A 354 3.74 -5.30 -1.61
N GLY A 355 3.56 -6.26 -2.52
CA GLY A 355 2.71 -7.43 -2.33
C GLY A 355 3.26 -8.47 -1.33
N ALA A 356 4.34 -8.16 -0.61
CA ALA A 356 4.98 -9.09 0.33
C ALA A 356 4.05 -9.42 1.51
N CYS A 357 4.31 -10.57 2.15
CA CYS A 357 3.56 -11.03 3.33
C CYS A 357 3.59 -10.00 4.46
N SER A 358 2.55 -10.03 5.31
CA SER A 358 2.53 -9.28 6.58
C SER A 358 3.72 -9.72 7.44
N GLY A 359 4.61 -8.80 7.78
CA GLY A 359 5.83 -9.10 8.53
C GLY A 359 6.96 -9.74 7.71
N CYS A 360 7.02 -9.51 6.40
CA CYS A 360 8.10 -10.01 5.54
C CYS A 360 9.50 -9.62 6.07
N GLY A 361 10.42 -10.57 6.09
CA GLY A 361 11.80 -10.35 6.55
C GLY A 361 12.74 -9.76 5.50
N GLU A 362 12.36 -9.70 4.22
CA GLU A 362 13.24 -9.27 3.13
C GLU A 362 13.12 -7.76 2.83
N THR A 363 11.88 -7.27 2.75
CA THR A 363 11.60 -5.92 2.25
C THR A 363 12.13 -4.76 3.11
N PRO A 364 12.31 -4.86 4.46
CA PRO A 364 12.98 -3.80 5.22
C PRO A 364 14.40 -3.53 4.73
N TYR A 365 15.12 -4.56 4.27
CA TYR A 365 16.47 -4.41 3.72
C TYR A 365 16.46 -3.68 2.38
N ILE A 366 15.57 -4.10 1.46
CA ILE A 366 15.42 -3.44 0.15
C ILE A 366 15.02 -1.98 0.35
N LYS A 367 14.02 -1.71 1.19
CA LYS A 367 13.60 -0.35 1.56
C LYS A 367 14.78 0.49 2.02
N LEU A 368 15.59 0.00 2.96
CA LEU A 368 16.77 0.71 3.46
C LEU A 368 17.80 0.98 2.35
N VAL A 369 18.07 0.00 1.50
CA VAL A 369 19.00 0.16 0.36
C VAL A 369 18.50 1.25 -0.58
N THR A 370 17.20 1.29 -0.89
CA THR A 370 16.62 2.33 -1.74
C THR A 370 16.62 3.71 -1.10
N GLN A 371 16.55 3.81 0.23
CA GLN A 371 16.69 5.09 0.94
C GLN A 371 18.11 5.66 0.80
N LEU A 372 19.12 4.79 0.73
CA LEU A 372 20.53 5.20 0.69
C LEU A 372 21.06 5.46 -0.72
N PHE A 373 20.60 4.68 -1.71
CA PHE A 373 21.18 4.65 -3.06
C PHE A 373 20.13 4.64 -4.19
N GLY A 374 18.85 4.77 -3.86
CA GLY A 374 17.77 4.46 -4.80
C GLY A 374 17.67 5.44 -5.98
N ASP A 375 18.16 6.67 -5.84
CA ASP A 375 18.18 7.69 -6.89
C ASP A 375 19.14 7.36 -8.04
N HIS A 376 20.08 6.45 -7.85
CA HIS A 376 21.06 6.04 -8.87
C HIS A 376 21.33 4.52 -8.88
N MET A 377 20.33 3.72 -8.46
CA MET A 377 20.42 2.26 -8.40
C MET A 377 19.83 1.58 -9.63
N ILE A 378 20.50 0.53 -10.11
CA ILE A 378 19.95 -0.46 -11.04
C ILE A 378 19.84 -1.79 -10.28
N VAL A 379 18.69 -2.46 -10.37
CA VAL A 379 18.41 -3.73 -9.69
C VAL A 379 18.25 -4.84 -10.71
N ALA A 380 19.22 -5.75 -10.72
CA ALA A 380 19.09 -7.08 -11.32
C ALA A 380 18.55 -8.04 -10.24
N ASN A 381 17.31 -8.50 -10.41
CA ASN A 381 16.60 -9.29 -9.41
C ASN A 381 16.40 -10.73 -9.91
N ALA A 382 16.89 -11.72 -9.15
CA ALA A 382 16.66 -13.12 -9.44
C ALA A 382 15.17 -13.48 -9.26
N THR A 383 14.70 -14.50 -9.97
CA THR A 383 13.34 -15.00 -9.74
C THR A 383 13.20 -15.60 -8.35
N GLY A 384 12.18 -15.19 -7.59
CA GLY A 384 11.97 -15.62 -6.21
C GLY A 384 10.98 -14.71 -5.50
N CYS A 385 10.88 -14.79 -4.17
CA CYS A 385 9.98 -13.91 -3.42
C CYS A 385 10.21 -12.43 -3.78
N SER A 386 11.47 -12.02 -3.93
CA SER A 386 11.85 -10.66 -4.29
C SER A 386 11.37 -10.20 -5.66
N SER A 387 11.33 -11.08 -6.66
CA SER A 387 10.73 -10.72 -7.96
C SER A 387 9.21 -10.73 -7.91
N ILE A 388 8.60 -11.60 -7.10
CA ILE A 388 7.15 -11.63 -6.94
C ILE A 388 6.66 -10.37 -6.25
N TYR A 389 7.13 -10.05 -5.03
CA TYR A 389 6.65 -8.84 -4.39
C TYR A 389 7.20 -7.55 -5.04
N GLY A 390 8.28 -7.64 -5.82
CA GLY A 390 8.95 -6.52 -6.49
C GLY A 390 8.42 -6.21 -7.89
N GLY A 391 7.80 -7.18 -8.57
CA GLY A 391 7.40 -7.05 -9.97
C GLY A 391 6.21 -7.92 -10.39
N ASN A 392 5.40 -8.43 -9.46
CA ASN A 392 4.15 -9.10 -9.82
C ASN A 392 3.07 -8.06 -10.17
N LEU A 393 2.87 -7.90 -11.47
CA LEU A 393 1.83 -7.05 -12.05
C LEU A 393 0.44 -7.35 -11.44
N PRO A 394 -0.46 -6.35 -11.34
CA PRO A 394 -0.46 -5.10 -12.12
C PRO A 394 0.37 -3.96 -11.55
N THR A 395 0.76 -3.98 -10.27
CA THR A 395 1.50 -2.86 -9.66
C THR A 395 2.91 -3.25 -9.26
N THR A 396 3.75 -2.23 -9.06
CA THR A 396 5.12 -2.40 -8.60
C THR A 396 5.43 -1.44 -7.44
N PRO A 397 6.17 -1.90 -6.41
CA PRO A 397 6.57 -1.10 -5.26
C PRO A 397 7.77 -0.18 -5.50
N TRP A 398 8.53 -0.39 -6.59
CA TRP A 398 9.63 0.51 -6.96
C TRP A 398 9.05 1.86 -7.32
N THR A 399 9.59 2.96 -6.81
CA THR A 399 9.09 4.32 -7.09
C THR A 399 10.25 5.29 -7.32
N ALA A 400 9.92 6.54 -7.65
CA ALA A 400 10.87 7.62 -7.88
C ALA A 400 10.70 8.74 -6.84
N ASN A 401 11.77 9.49 -6.62
CA ASN A 401 11.74 10.71 -5.83
C ASN A 401 11.07 11.86 -6.62
N SER A 402 10.99 13.05 -6.02
CA SER A 402 10.38 14.23 -6.64
C SER A 402 11.10 14.73 -7.90
N GLU A 403 12.36 14.34 -8.13
CA GLU A 403 13.13 14.64 -9.35
C GLU A 403 12.89 13.62 -10.47
N GLY A 404 12.12 12.56 -10.20
CA GLY A 404 11.89 11.47 -11.14
C GLY A 404 13.01 10.42 -11.16
N HIS A 405 13.93 10.46 -10.19
CA HIS A 405 15.01 9.49 -10.05
C HIS A 405 14.60 8.36 -9.10
N GLY A 406 14.85 7.11 -9.50
CA GLY A 406 14.52 5.95 -8.69
C GLY A 406 15.12 4.66 -9.27
N PRO A 407 14.97 3.53 -8.55
CA PRO A 407 15.61 2.28 -8.96
C PRO A 407 15.08 1.78 -10.31
N ALA A 408 15.99 1.55 -11.26
CA ALA A 408 15.65 0.83 -12.49
C ALA A 408 15.69 -0.68 -12.20
N TRP A 409 14.53 -1.33 -12.21
CA TRP A 409 14.40 -2.74 -11.82
C TRP A 409 14.16 -3.66 -13.03
N SER A 410 14.79 -4.83 -13.02
CA SER A 410 14.52 -5.88 -14.00
C SER A 410 14.77 -7.27 -13.41
N ASN A 411 13.95 -8.23 -13.83
CA ASN A 411 14.11 -9.65 -13.55
C ASN A 411 14.31 -10.37 -14.89
N SER A 412 15.48 -10.98 -15.06
CA SER A 412 15.77 -11.86 -16.20
C SER A 412 15.19 -13.25 -15.90
N LEU A 413 16.01 -14.19 -15.45
CA LEU A 413 15.58 -15.53 -15.07
C LEU A 413 15.99 -15.86 -13.64
N PHE A 414 15.73 -17.10 -13.23
CA PHE A 414 16.10 -17.57 -11.90
C PHE A 414 17.60 -17.83 -11.81
N GLU A 415 18.16 -18.41 -12.87
CA GLU A 415 19.48 -18.99 -12.94
C GLU A 415 20.58 -18.03 -13.39
N ASP A 416 20.24 -16.86 -13.96
CA ASP A 416 21.20 -15.97 -14.65
C ASP A 416 21.37 -14.58 -13.99
N ASN A 417 20.85 -14.38 -12.77
CA ASN A 417 20.77 -13.05 -12.17
C ASN A 417 22.13 -12.36 -12.01
N ALA A 418 23.17 -13.12 -11.70
CA ALA A 418 24.51 -12.56 -11.49
C ALA A 418 25.12 -12.11 -12.82
N GLU A 419 24.96 -12.91 -13.87
CA GLU A 419 25.39 -12.65 -15.23
C GLU A 419 24.62 -11.48 -15.84
N PHE A 420 23.31 -11.42 -15.60
CA PHE A 420 22.45 -10.31 -15.99
C PHE A 420 22.90 -8.99 -15.34
N GLY A 421 23.11 -9.00 -14.02
CA GLY A 421 23.65 -7.84 -13.29
C GLY A 421 25.04 -7.42 -13.77
N LEU A 422 25.91 -8.39 -14.08
CA LEU A 422 27.23 -8.12 -14.66
C LEU A 422 27.09 -7.43 -16.03
N GLY A 423 26.15 -7.87 -16.87
CA GLY A 423 25.81 -7.22 -18.13
C GLY A 423 25.39 -5.75 -17.97
N CYS A 424 24.56 -5.46 -16.97
CA CYS A 424 24.18 -4.08 -16.64
C CYS A 424 25.39 -3.22 -16.27
N VAL A 425 26.32 -3.76 -15.46
CA VAL A 425 27.56 -3.07 -15.07
C VAL A 425 28.45 -2.79 -16.29
N TRP A 426 28.66 -3.77 -17.17
CA TRP A 426 29.44 -3.57 -18.40
C TRP A 426 28.84 -2.49 -19.29
N HIS A 427 27.52 -2.47 -19.44
CA HIS A 427 26.84 -1.41 -20.20
C HIS A 427 27.10 -0.03 -19.58
N TRP A 428 26.96 0.09 -18.27
CA TRP A 428 27.19 1.35 -17.56
C TRP A 428 28.63 1.86 -17.72
N ILE A 429 29.63 0.99 -17.52
CA ILE A 429 31.05 1.33 -17.71
C ILE A 429 31.31 1.81 -19.14
N ASN A 430 30.77 1.12 -20.15
CA ASN A 430 30.96 1.51 -21.56
C ASN A 430 30.29 2.86 -21.88
N ARG A 431 29.11 3.10 -21.30
CA ARG A 431 28.39 4.36 -21.46
C ARG A 431 29.12 5.54 -20.82
N GLU A 432 29.74 5.37 -19.67
CA GLU A 432 30.58 6.39 -19.00
C GLU A 432 31.90 6.65 -19.75
N ASN A 433 32.49 5.61 -20.35
CA ASN A 433 33.73 5.74 -21.11
C ASN A 433 33.56 6.51 -22.43
N MET A 434 32.38 6.48 -23.07
CA MET A 434 32.13 7.23 -24.31
C MET A 434 32.31 8.76 -24.17
N PRO A 435 31.67 9.46 -23.22
CA PRO A 435 31.86 10.89 -23.02
C PRO A 435 33.25 11.23 -22.49
N LEU A 436 33.89 10.36 -21.69
CA LEU A 436 35.28 10.54 -21.29
C LEU A 436 36.22 10.51 -22.50
N ASN A 437 36.09 9.52 -23.38
CA ASN A 437 36.86 9.43 -24.62
C ASN A 437 36.59 10.62 -25.55
N PHE A 438 35.35 11.08 -25.63
CA PHE A 438 35.00 12.32 -26.34
C PHE A 438 35.67 13.55 -25.72
N CYS A 439 35.67 13.67 -24.39
CA CYS A 439 36.30 14.77 -23.66
C CYS A 439 37.84 14.76 -23.82
N PHE A 440 38.47 13.59 -23.79
CA PHE A 440 39.90 13.41 -24.07
C PHE A 440 40.24 13.76 -25.53
N SER A 441 39.41 13.34 -26.49
CA SER A 441 39.54 13.73 -27.89
C SER A 441 39.37 15.24 -28.09
N MET A 442 38.49 15.90 -27.32
CA MET A 442 38.36 17.36 -27.36
C MET A 442 39.56 18.10 -26.75
N LYS A 443 40.27 17.52 -25.78
CA LYS A 443 41.49 18.10 -25.19
C LYS A 443 42.70 18.05 -26.13
N SER A 444 42.74 17.13 -27.09
CA SER A 444 43.82 17.02 -28.09
C SER A 444 43.64 17.98 -29.28
N VAL A 445 42.52 18.71 -29.34
CA VAL A 445 42.24 19.72 -30.37
C VAL A 445 42.78 21.09 -29.93
N SER A 446 43.78 21.59 -30.65
CA SER A 446 44.35 22.95 -30.45
C SER A 446 43.27 24.04 -30.43
N VAL A 447 43.47 25.07 -29.60
CA VAL A 447 42.59 26.26 -29.44
C VAL A 447 42.20 26.91 -30.78
N ARG A 448 43.06 26.83 -31.82
CA ARG A 448 42.74 27.33 -33.17
C ARG A 448 41.64 26.54 -33.88
N ASN A 449 41.56 25.23 -33.63
CA ASN A 449 40.51 24.39 -34.16
C ASN A 449 39.20 24.53 -33.38
N TRP A 450 39.26 24.94 -32.10
CA TRP A 450 38.09 25.32 -31.31
C TRP A 450 37.34 26.52 -31.90
N CYS A 451 38.05 27.60 -32.30
CA CYS A 451 37.41 28.73 -33.00
C CYS A 451 36.77 28.33 -34.34
N ARG A 452 37.39 27.41 -35.09
CA ARG A 452 36.84 26.90 -36.35
C ARG A 452 35.60 26.03 -36.12
N ILE A 453 35.63 25.15 -35.13
CA ILE A 453 34.50 24.27 -34.78
C ILE A 453 33.34 25.08 -34.20
N CYS A 454 33.60 26.03 -33.30
CA CYS A 454 32.57 26.96 -32.81
C CYS A 454 31.97 27.80 -33.94
N CYS A 455 32.77 28.37 -34.86
CA CYS A 455 32.25 29.11 -36.01
C CYS A 455 31.36 28.24 -36.94
N THR A 456 31.74 26.97 -37.13
CA THR A 456 31.00 26.02 -37.98
C THR A 456 29.72 25.51 -37.29
N LEU A 457 29.74 25.38 -35.95
CA LEU A 457 28.55 25.06 -35.15
C LEU A 457 27.61 26.27 -35.03
N THR A 458 28.10 27.50 -34.89
CA THR A 458 27.23 28.70 -34.89
C THR A 458 26.59 28.98 -36.25
N SER A 459 27.20 28.55 -37.37
CA SER A 459 26.56 28.65 -38.69
C SER A 459 25.51 27.56 -38.93
N GLN A 460 25.65 26.38 -38.30
CA GLN A 460 24.64 25.32 -38.33
C GLN A 460 23.51 25.51 -37.28
N ILE A 461 23.79 26.13 -36.14
CA ILE A 461 22.82 26.40 -35.06
C ILE A 461 21.94 27.63 -35.37
N ARG A 462 22.32 28.46 -36.36
CA ARG A 462 21.46 29.57 -36.85
C ARG A 462 20.10 29.11 -37.39
N TRP A 463 19.89 27.83 -37.64
CA TRP A 463 18.60 27.28 -38.06
C TRP A 463 17.69 26.77 -36.92
N VAL A 464 18.21 26.61 -35.69
CA VAL A 464 17.46 25.92 -34.62
C VAL A 464 16.93 26.87 -33.53
N PHE A 465 17.45 28.09 -33.39
CA PHE A 465 16.95 29.05 -32.40
C PHE A 465 16.80 30.48 -32.95
N MET A 466 15.71 30.70 -33.70
CA MET A 466 15.04 32.01 -33.73
C MET A 466 13.74 31.90 -32.94
N ARG A 467 13.79 32.18 -31.63
CA ARG A 467 12.74 32.82 -30.82
C ARG A 467 13.15 32.87 -29.35
N SER A 468 13.74 33.99 -28.96
CA SER A 468 13.30 34.81 -27.82
C SER A 468 14.34 35.90 -27.57
N ALA A 469 13.84 37.12 -27.50
CA ALA A 469 14.62 38.33 -27.30
C ALA A 469 15.04 38.42 -25.84
N ASN A 470 16.33 38.58 -25.57
CA ASN A 470 16.92 39.61 -24.72
C ASN A 470 18.45 39.49 -24.75
N GLY A 471 19.12 40.64 -24.87
CA GLY A 471 20.50 40.78 -25.36
C GLY A 471 21.59 40.05 -24.56
N TRP A 472 22.56 39.50 -25.28
CA TRP A 472 23.81 38.95 -24.73
C TRP A 472 24.88 40.04 -24.58
N PRO A 473 25.75 39.98 -23.56
CA PRO A 473 26.89 40.90 -23.43
C PRO A 473 27.97 40.58 -24.48
N SER A 474 28.78 41.58 -24.83
CA SER A 474 29.84 41.49 -25.83
C SER A 474 30.84 40.35 -25.55
N SER A 475 31.33 39.74 -26.63
CA SER A 475 32.21 38.57 -26.66
C SER A 475 33.44 38.65 -25.73
N ASP A 476 33.96 39.85 -25.50
CA ASP A 476 35.17 40.06 -24.71
C ASP A 476 34.94 39.83 -23.20
N ASN A 477 33.70 40.00 -22.73
CA ASN A 477 33.33 39.78 -21.33
C ASN A 477 33.17 38.30 -20.97
N VAL A 478 32.88 37.44 -21.96
CA VAL A 478 32.71 35.99 -21.79
C VAL A 478 34.06 35.29 -21.73
N CYS A 479 35.00 35.67 -22.61
CA CYS A 479 36.37 35.13 -22.61
C CYS A 479 37.11 35.42 -21.29
N SER A 480 37.01 36.64 -20.74
CA SER A 480 37.70 36.98 -19.48
C SER A 480 37.11 36.27 -18.24
N LYS A 481 35.84 35.85 -18.30
CA LYS A 481 35.19 35.05 -17.26
C LYS A 481 35.58 33.57 -17.36
N MET A 482 35.71 33.04 -18.57
CA MET A 482 36.18 31.66 -18.82
C MET A 482 37.65 31.46 -18.40
N ASP A 483 38.52 32.46 -18.62
CA ASP A 483 39.92 32.40 -18.16
C ASP A 483 40.04 32.37 -16.63
N ARG A 484 39.20 33.12 -15.91
CA ARG A 484 39.15 33.09 -14.44
C ARG A 484 38.62 31.77 -13.89
N LEU A 485 37.67 31.15 -14.58
CA LEU A 485 37.15 29.82 -14.27
C LEU A 485 38.20 28.73 -14.52
N GLN A 486 38.97 28.82 -15.61
CA GLN A 486 40.09 27.91 -15.87
C GLN A 486 41.22 28.06 -14.85
N GLN A 487 41.57 29.29 -14.42
CA GLN A 487 42.57 29.49 -13.37
C GLN A 487 42.11 28.96 -12.00
N ARG A 488 40.83 29.07 -11.67
CA ARG A 488 40.26 28.48 -10.45
C ARG A 488 40.29 26.96 -10.50
N MET A 489 39.89 26.35 -11.61
CA MET A 489 39.93 24.89 -11.78
C MET A 489 41.37 24.36 -11.71
N ARG A 490 42.36 25.04 -12.30
CA ARG A 490 43.77 24.62 -12.21
C ARG A 490 44.33 24.62 -10.79
N ARG A 491 43.88 25.52 -9.91
CA ARG A 491 44.28 25.52 -8.48
C ARG A 491 43.64 24.42 -7.65
N VAL A 492 42.43 24.00 -8.02
CA VAL A 492 41.72 22.89 -7.35
C VAL A 492 42.38 21.55 -7.73
N TYR A 493 42.78 21.39 -8.99
CA TYR A 493 43.43 20.15 -9.47
C TYR A 493 44.91 20.00 -9.08
N SER A 494 45.61 21.06 -8.66
CA SER A 494 47.01 20.96 -8.22
C SER A 494 47.17 20.54 -6.75
N ASN A 495 46.08 20.50 -5.98
CA ASN A 495 46.06 20.09 -4.57
C ASN A 495 45.38 18.72 -4.35
N CYS A 496 45.08 17.97 -5.42
CA CYS A 496 44.63 16.58 -5.37
C CYS A 496 45.77 15.64 -5.78
#